data_AF-A0A1B6MB51-F1
#
_entry.id   AF-A0A1B6MB51-F1
#
_cell.length_a   1.000
_cell.length_b   1.000
_cell.length_c   1.000
_cell.angle_alpha   90.00
_cell.angle_beta   90.00
_cell.angle_gamma   90.00
#
_symmetry.space_group_name_H-M   'P 1'
#
loop_
_entity.id
_entity.type
_entity.pdbx_description
1 polymer ?
#
loop_
_entity_poly.entity_id
_entity_poly.type
_entity_poly.pdbx_seq_one_letter_code
_entity_poly.pdbx_strand_id
1 'polypeptide(L)'
;NLGAHLNAYTSREQTVFYAKCLKGDVPKALDILADILQNSKLGEAEIERERGVILREMQEVETNLQEVVFDYLHATAFQGTPLGRTILGPTKNIKSITRKDLVEYVNSYYKPGRMVLAGAGGVDHDALV
;
A
#
# COMPACT_ATOMS: atom_id res chain seq x y z
N ASN A 1 -15.78 18.67 4.52
CA ASN A 1 -14.54 18.19 3.86
C ASN A 1 -13.35 18.83 4.54
N LEU A 2 -12.31 18.05 4.86
CA LEU A 2 -11.14 18.51 5.64
C LEU A 2 -10.05 19.21 4.80
N GLY A 3 -10.16 19.18 3.47
CA GLY A 3 -9.08 19.61 2.57
C GLY A 3 -7.81 18.73 2.67
N ALA A 4 -7.86 17.64 3.43
CA ALA A 4 -6.76 16.70 3.62
C ALA A 4 -6.57 15.82 2.38
N HIS A 5 -5.31 15.50 2.09
CA HIS A 5 -4.90 14.60 1.02
C HIS A 5 -4.34 13.31 1.63
N LEU A 6 -5.03 12.20 1.41
CA LEU A 6 -4.58 10.86 1.82
C LEU A 6 -4.03 10.12 0.61
N ASN A 7 -2.96 9.37 0.80
CA ASN A 7 -2.43 8.49 -0.23
C ASN A 7 -1.67 7.31 0.37
N ALA A 8 -1.35 6.34 -0.47
CA ALA A 8 -0.53 5.20 -0.13
C ALA A 8 0.39 4.80 -1.28
N TYR A 9 1.49 4.14 -0.96
CA TYR A 9 2.33 3.48 -1.96
C TYR A 9 3.04 2.27 -1.36
N THR A 10 3.42 1.34 -2.24
CA THR A 10 4.11 0.10 -1.89
C THR A 10 5.41 0.00 -2.68
N SER A 11 6.48 -0.42 -2.01
CA SER A 11 7.76 -0.80 -2.61
C SER A 11 8.07 -2.26 -2.27
N ARG A 12 9.24 -2.77 -2.67
CA ARG A 12 9.65 -4.16 -2.42
C ARG A 12 9.72 -4.49 -0.92
N GLU A 13 10.04 -3.51 -0.08
CA GLU A 13 10.32 -3.73 1.35
C GLU A 13 9.54 -2.82 2.31
N GLN A 14 8.71 -1.91 1.78
CA GLN A 14 7.93 -0.98 2.61
C GLN A 14 6.58 -0.67 1.99
N THR A 15 5.58 -0.49 2.85
CA THR A 15 4.26 0.03 2.48
C THR A 15 3.99 1.27 3.33
N VAL A 16 3.56 2.35 2.69
CA VAL A 16 3.34 3.64 3.36
C VAL A 16 1.91 4.08 3.13
N PHE A 17 1.21 4.39 4.23
CA PHE A 17 -0.07 5.09 4.24
C PHE A 17 0.16 6.45 4.91
N TYR A 18 -0.21 7.54 4.26
CA TYR A 18 0.04 8.87 4.81
C TYR A 18 -1.09 9.85 4.51
N ALA A 19 -1.18 10.89 5.33
CA ALA A 19 -2.11 11.99 5.16
C ALA A 19 -1.37 13.33 5.29
N LYS A 20 -1.69 14.28 4.40
CA LYS A 20 -1.33 15.70 4.54
C LYS A 20 -2.60 16.45 4.92
N CYS A 21 -2.59 17.15 6.05
CA CYS A 21 -3.77 17.84 6.58
C CYS A 21 -3.37 19.14 7.27
N LEU A 22 -4.37 19.97 7.61
CA LEU A 22 -4.16 21.15 8.44
C LEU A 22 -3.91 20.75 9.90
N LYS A 23 -3.19 21.58 10.65
CA LYS A 23 -2.86 21.32 12.07
C LYS A 23 -4.06 20.89 12.92
N GLY A 24 -5.21 21.56 12.75
CA GLY A 24 -6.43 21.26 13.51
C GLY A 24 -7.06 19.91 13.18
N ASP A 25 -6.74 19.32 12.03
CA ASP A 25 -7.34 18.09 11.53
C ASP A 25 -6.47 16.84 11.78
N VAL A 26 -5.29 16.99 12.39
CA VAL A 26 -4.37 15.88 12.68
C VAL A 26 -5.05 14.73 13.43
N PRO A 27 -5.83 14.95 14.51
CA PRO A 27 -6.50 13.85 15.21
C PRO A 27 -7.45 13.06 14.30
N LYS A 28 -8.17 13.77 13.41
CA LYS A 28 -9.11 13.14 12.48
C LYS A 28 -8.41 12.43 11.33
N ALA A 29 -7.29 12.94 10.85
CA ALA A 29 -6.49 12.27 9.84
C ALA A 29 -5.90 10.96 10.39
N LEU A 30 -5.45 10.96 11.64
CA LEU A 30 -4.96 9.77 12.33
C LEU A 30 -6.08 8.73 12.53
N ASP A 31 -7.28 9.16 12.96
CA ASP A 31 -8.46 8.30 13.09
C ASP A 31 -8.80 7.60 11.77
N ILE A 32 -8.80 8.32 10.65
CA ILE A 32 -9.03 7.75 9.32
C ILE A 32 -7.95 6.73 8.95
N LEU A 33 -6.67 7.04 9.18
CA LEU A 33 -5.58 6.09 8.90
C LEU A 33 -5.69 4.83 9.77
N ALA A 34 -6.05 4.97 11.04
CA ALA A 34 -6.26 3.86 11.95
C ALA A 34 -7.42 2.97 11.49
N ASP A 35 -8.55 3.56 11.09
CA ASP A 35 -9.72 2.82 10.61
C ASP A 35 -9.43 2.07 9.31
N ILE A 36 -8.71 2.70 8.37
CA ILE A 36 -8.25 2.04 7.13
C ILE A 36 -7.38 0.82 7.42
N LEU A 37 -6.45 0.93 8.37
CA LEU A 37 -5.50 -0.14 8.68
C LEU A 37 -6.11 -1.28 9.51
N GLN A 38 -7.08 -0.99 10.38
CA GLN A 38 -7.61 -1.95 11.36
C GLN A 38 -8.98 -2.53 10.97
N ASN A 39 -9.86 -1.73 10.37
CA ASN A 39 -11.27 -2.08 10.16
C ASN A 39 -11.65 -2.19 8.68
N SER A 40 -10.66 -2.42 7.80
CA SER A 40 -10.93 -2.63 6.37
C SER A 40 -11.80 -3.87 6.15
N LYS A 41 -13.01 -3.67 5.59
CA LYS A 41 -14.00 -4.74 5.40
C LYS A 41 -13.59 -5.75 4.34
N LEU A 42 -12.82 -5.31 3.34
CA LEU A 42 -12.39 -6.10 2.18
C LEU A 42 -13.58 -6.81 1.52
N GLY A 43 -14.59 -6.03 1.09
CA GLY A 43 -15.80 -6.57 0.45
C GLY A 43 -15.50 -7.13 -0.95
N GLU A 44 -16.26 -8.15 -1.35
CA GLU A 44 -16.03 -8.84 -2.63
C GLU A 44 -16.20 -7.92 -3.84
N ALA A 45 -17.21 -7.04 -3.82
CA ALA A 45 -17.44 -6.07 -4.89
C ALA A 45 -16.28 -5.08 -5.02
N GLU A 46 -15.73 -4.60 -3.90
CA GLU A 46 -14.57 -3.70 -3.90
C GLU A 46 -13.31 -4.41 -4.41
N ILE A 47 -13.09 -5.68 -4.00
CA ILE A 47 -11.96 -6.48 -4.47
C ILE A 47 -12.03 -6.69 -5.98
N GLU A 48 -13.18 -7.06 -6.54
CA GLU A 48 -13.30 -7.27 -7.99
C GLU A 48 -13.16 -5.97 -8.78
N ARG A 49 -13.68 -4.87 -8.25
CA ARG A 49 -13.47 -3.54 -8.84
C ARG A 49 -11.98 -3.18 -8.87
N GLU A 50 -11.29 -3.36 -7.74
CA GLU A 50 -9.87 -3.03 -7.60
C GLU A 50 -8.98 -3.94 -8.47
N ARG A 51 -9.33 -5.24 -8.57
CA ARG A 51 -8.68 -6.18 -9.49
C ARG A 51 -8.66 -5.64 -10.92
N GLY A 52 -9.78 -5.06 -11.38
CA GLY A 52 -9.86 -4.41 -12.69
C GLY A 52 -8.99 -3.17 -12.83
N VAL A 53 -8.80 -2.39 -11.76
CA VAL A 53 -7.90 -1.23 -11.72
C VAL A 53 -6.44 -1.68 -11.86
N ILE A 54 -6.01 -2.63 -11.01
CA ILE A 54 -4.63 -3.15 -11.00
C ILE A 54 -4.27 -3.80 -12.35
N LEU A 55 -5.21 -4.50 -12.99
CA LEU A 55 -4.97 -5.07 -14.32
C LEU A 55 -4.73 -4.00 -15.40
N ARG A 56 -5.33 -2.81 -15.27
CA ARG A 56 -5.06 -1.68 -16.17
C ARG A 56 -3.73 -1.00 -15.83
N GLU A 57 -3.46 -0.77 -14.54
CA GLU A 57 -2.17 -0.22 -14.09
C GLU A 57 -1.00 -1.07 -14.59
N MET A 58 -1.13 -2.40 -14.58
CA MET A 58 -0.11 -3.29 -15.14
C MET A 58 0.16 -3.02 -16.63
N GLN A 59 -0.88 -2.72 -17.42
CA GLN A 59 -0.71 -2.36 -18.84
C GLN A 59 -0.04 -1.00 -19.00
N GLU A 60 -0.33 -0.05 -18.11
CA GLU A 60 0.28 1.28 -18.11
C GLU A 60 1.76 1.23 -17.73
N VAL A 61 2.13 0.42 -16.74
CA VAL A 61 3.54 0.19 -16.31
C VAL A 61 4.39 -0.35 -17.46
N GLU A 62 3.87 -1.25 -18.30
CA GLU A 62 4.58 -1.78 -19.47
C GLU A 62 4.92 -0.69 -20.51
N THR A 63 4.22 0.44 -20.49
CA THR A 63 4.53 1.60 -21.34
C THR A 63 5.62 2.51 -20.75
N ASN A 64 5.92 2.38 -19.45
CA ASN A 64 7.00 3.08 -18.77
C ASN A 64 8.31 2.29 -18.85
N LEU A 65 9.07 2.52 -19.92
CA LEU A 65 10.32 1.78 -20.17
C LEU A 65 11.35 1.87 -19.04
N GLN A 66 11.36 2.96 -18.27
CA GLN A 66 12.27 3.09 -17.14
C GLN A 66 11.94 2.07 -16.04
N GLU A 67 10.67 1.95 -15.67
CA GLU A 67 10.22 0.98 -14.66
C GLU A 67 10.47 -0.46 -15.14
N VAL A 68 10.13 -0.75 -16.39
CA VAL A 68 10.38 -2.04 -17.03
C VAL A 68 11.85 -2.44 -16.93
N VAL A 69 12.77 -1.53 -17.29
CA VAL A 69 14.22 -1.78 -17.20
C VAL A 69 14.65 -2.11 -15.76
N PHE A 70 14.16 -1.36 -14.77
CA PHE A 70 14.51 -1.62 -13.37
C PHE A 70 13.92 -2.92 -12.83
N ASP A 71 12.75 -3.34 -13.30
CA ASP A 71 12.16 -4.63 -12.96
C ASP A 71 12.97 -5.79 -13.55
N TYR A 72 13.37 -5.71 -14.82
CA TYR A 72 14.28 -6.70 -15.43
C TYR A 72 15.65 -6.73 -14.76
N LEU A 73 16.18 -5.57 -14.37
CA LEU A 73 17.44 -5.47 -13.62
C LEU A 73 17.33 -6.22 -12.29
N HIS A 74 16.27 -5.99 -11.50
CA HIS A 74 16.07 -6.70 -10.24
C HIS A 74 15.87 -8.21 -10.45
N ALA A 75 15.02 -8.58 -11.41
CA ALA A 75 14.76 -9.98 -11.73
C ALA A 75 16.04 -10.73 -12.13
N THR A 76 16.95 -10.06 -12.85
CA THR A 76 18.22 -10.64 -13.30
C THR A 76 19.31 -10.63 -12.23
N ALA A 77 19.43 -9.55 -11.46
CA ALA A 77 20.45 -9.44 -10.41
C ALA A 77 20.16 -10.34 -9.20
N PHE A 78 18.87 -10.55 -8.88
CA PHE A 78 18.42 -11.26 -7.69
C PHE A 78 17.68 -12.57 -8.02
N GLN A 79 18.08 -13.24 -9.11
CA GLN A 79 17.49 -14.50 -9.56
C GLN A 79 17.45 -15.55 -8.44
N GLY A 80 16.34 -16.29 -8.36
CA GLY A 80 16.13 -17.31 -7.34
C GLY A 80 15.83 -16.77 -5.93
N THR A 81 15.78 -15.45 -5.73
CA THR A 81 15.46 -14.82 -4.44
C THR A 81 14.12 -14.07 -4.48
N PRO A 82 13.50 -13.77 -3.32
CA PRO A 82 12.27 -12.97 -3.26
C PRO A 82 12.41 -11.56 -3.86
N LEU A 83 13.60 -10.94 -3.79
CA LEU A 83 13.82 -9.56 -4.24
C LEU A 83 13.78 -9.40 -5.77
N GLY A 84 13.94 -10.51 -6.50
CA GLY A 84 13.79 -10.52 -7.96
C GLY A 84 12.34 -10.41 -8.45
N ARG A 85 11.35 -10.47 -7.56
CA ARG A 85 9.93 -10.34 -7.92
C ARG A 85 9.56 -8.87 -8.13
N THR A 86 8.70 -8.61 -9.10
CA THR A 86 8.11 -7.28 -9.30
C THR A 86 7.04 -7.00 -8.23
N ILE A 87 6.70 -5.72 -8.05
CA ILE A 87 5.74 -5.29 -7.03
C ILE A 87 4.32 -5.81 -7.34
N LEU A 88 3.88 -5.72 -8.60
CA LEU A 88 2.55 -6.16 -9.04
C LEU A 88 2.43 -7.69 -9.10
N GLY A 89 3.53 -8.37 -9.43
CA GLY A 89 3.54 -9.82 -9.66
C GLY A 89 2.77 -10.26 -10.92
N PRO A 90 2.60 -11.57 -11.12
CA PRO A 90 2.01 -12.10 -12.35
C PRO A 90 0.50 -11.86 -12.43
N THR A 91 -0.01 -11.59 -13.64
CA THR A 91 -1.45 -11.45 -13.93
C THR A 91 -2.28 -12.63 -13.45
N LYS A 92 -1.74 -13.86 -13.53
CA LYS A 92 -2.42 -15.06 -13.04
C LYS A 92 -2.72 -14.97 -11.54
N ASN A 93 -1.78 -14.46 -10.75
CA ASN A 93 -1.92 -14.30 -9.31
C ASN A 93 -2.90 -13.17 -8.98
N ILE A 94 -2.82 -12.05 -9.72
CA ILE A 94 -3.78 -10.95 -9.60
C ILE A 94 -5.20 -11.43 -9.90
N LYS A 95 -5.41 -12.40 -10.80
CA LYS A 95 -6.73 -12.97 -11.10
C LYS A 95 -7.23 -13.99 -10.08
N SER A 96 -6.34 -14.62 -9.32
CA SER A 96 -6.69 -15.68 -8.37
C SER A 96 -6.68 -15.23 -6.91
N ILE A 97 -6.15 -14.03 -6.59
CA ILE A 97 -6.12 -13.53 -5.21
C ILE A 97 -7.53 -13.42 -4.65
N THR A 98 -7.72 -13.89 -3.42
CA THR A 98 -9.00 -13.96 -2.72
C THR A 98 -9.02 -13.03 -1.51
N ARG A 99 -10.21 -12.76 -0.97
CA ARG A 99 -10.37 -12.04 0.30
C ARG A 99 -9.59 -12.69 1.43
N LYS A 100 -9.54 -14.02 1.47
CA LYS A 100 -8.81 -14.77 2.50
C LYS A 100 -7.31 -14.46 2.45
N ASP A 101 -6.73 -14.44 1.26
CA ASP A 101 -5.30 -14.13 1.09
C ASP A 101 -4.97 -12.71 1.57
N LEU A 102 -5.85 -11.73 1.30
CA LEU A 102 -5.69 -10.35 1.76
C LEU A 102 -5.76 -10.25 3.29
N VAL A 103 -6.74 -10.91 3.91
CA VAL A 103 -6.89 -10.95 5.37
C VAL A 103 -5.68 -11.63 6.02
N GLU A 104 -5.20 -12.74 5.45
CA GLU A 104 -4.00 -13.43 5.94
C GLU A 104 -2.75 -12.55 5.82
N TYR A 105 -2.61 -11.80 4.72
CA TYR A 105 -1.50 -10.85 4.54
C TYR A 105 -1.52 -9.76 5.61
N VAL A 106 -2.65 -9.06 5.79
CA VAL A 106 -2.79 -8.01 6.82
C VAL A 106 -2.49 -8.59 8.20
N ASN A 107 -3.08 -9.74 8.53
CA ASN A 107 -2.87 -10.42 9.81
C ASN A 107 -1.44 -10.89 10.04
N SER A 108 -0.63 -11.08 9.00
CA SER A 108 0.75 -11.56 9.13
C SER A 108 1.76 -10.41 9.16
N TYR A 109 1.52 -9.35 8.38
CA TYR A 109 2.51 -8.31 8.10
C TYR A 109 2.24 -6.98 8.81
N TYR A 110 0.97 -6.61 9.05
CA TYR A 110 0.62 -5.32 9.66
C TYR A 110 0.57 -5.47 11.18
N LYS A 111 1.74 -5.72 11.78
CA LYS A 111 1.91 -5.91 13.23
C LYS A 111 2.57 -4.69 13.87
N PRO A 112 2.23 -4.33 15.12
CA PRO A 112 2.82 -3.18 15.81
C PRO A 112 4.36 -3.17 15.79
N GLY A 113 5.01 -4.32 16.00
CA GLY A 113 6.47 -4.44 15.97
C GLY A 113 7.13 -4.27 14.58
N ARG A 114 6.34 -4.05 13.53
CA ARG A 114 6.77 -3.85 12.14
C ARG A 114 6.26 -2.53 11.56
N MET A 115 5.65 -1.68 12.38
CA MET A 115 5.04 -0.43 11.95
C MET A 115 5.67 0.73 12.71
N VAL A 116 5.71 1.89 12.05
CA VAL A 116 6.15 3.15 12.64
C VAL A 116 5.15 4.23 12.28
N LEU A 117 4.76 5.02 13.28
CA LEU A 117 3.98 6.24 13.09
C LEU A 117 4.96 7.42 13.05
N ALA A 118 4.85 8.25 12.01
CA ALA A 118 5.64 9.45 11.85
C ALA A 118 4.74 10.68 11.71
N GLY A 119 5.03 11.73 12.49
CA GLY A 119 4.37 13.03 12.40
C GLY A 119 5.39 14.14 12.16
N ALA A 120 5.11 15.03 11.22
CA ALA A 120 5.97 16.18 10.92
C ALA A 120 5.12 17.42 10.61
N GLY A 121 5.54 18.59 11.13
CA GLY A 121 4.82 19.85 10.99
C GLY A 121 4.24 20.34 12.31
N GLY A 122 3.05 20.94 12.28
CA GLY A 122 2.37 21.49 13.47
C GLY A 122 1.77 20.43 14.41
N VAL A 123 2.43 19.30 14.58
CA VAL A 123 1.97 18.16 15.38
C VAL A 123 2.55 18.26 16.79
N ASP A 124 1.70 18.10 17.80
CA ASP A 124 2.12 17.98 19.20
C ASP A 124 2.45 16.51 19.48
N HIS A 125 3.61 16.24 20.08
CA HIS A 125 4.06 14.88 20.36
C HIS A 125 3.16 14.20 21.40
N ASP A 126 2.85 14.88 22.50
CA ASP A 126 2.07 14.30 23.61
C ASP A 126 0.60 14.06 23.23
N ALA A 127 0.12 14.71 22.18
CA ALA A 127 -1.21 14.45 21.62
C ALA A 127 -1.18 13.34 20.54
N LEU A 128 0.00 13.01 20.01
CA LEU A 128 0.18 11.98 18.99
C LEU A 128 0.49 10.61 19.61
N VAL A 129 1.23 10.56 20.71
CA VAL A 129 1.68 9.32 21.39
C VAL A 129 1.15 9.15 22.80
#